data_AF-A0A0R0IGZ2-F1
#
_entry.id   AF-A0A0R0IGZ2-F1
#
_cell.length_a   1.000
_cell.length_b   1.000
_cell.length_c   1.000
_cell.angle_alpha   90.00
_cell.angle_beta   90.00
_cell.angle_gamma   90.00
#
_symmetry.space_group_name_H-M   'P 1'
#
loop_
_entity.id
_entity.type
_entity.pdbx_description
1 polymer ?
#
loop_
_entity_poly.entity_id
_entity_poly.type
_entity_poly.pdbx_seq_one_letter_code
_entity_poly.pdbx_strand_id
1 'polypeptide(L)'
;MVDAAEEVGADAVSHGCTGKGNDQVRFELTFFALNPKLNVVAPWREWDITGRELAIEYAKKHNISVPVTKKSIYSRDRNLWHLSHESDILEDPANEPKKDMYMMPVDPEDAPDQAEYVEIEIEWGLPVSVNGKRLWPAYLLTELNEIGGRHGIGRIDMVENRLVGMKSRGVYDTPGGTILFAAARELEFLTLDRETIQVKDSLALKYAELVYAGRWFDPLRESMDALMQKITETTTGSVTLKLY
;
A
#
# COMPACT_ATOMS: atom_id res chain seq x y z
N MET A 1 -16.13 -0.32 8.60
CA MET A 1 -17.25 0.51 8.07
C MET A 1 -18.54 -0.30 8.01
N VAL A 2 -18.56 -1.45 7.33
CA VAL A 2 -19.73 -2.34 7.28
C VAL A 2 -20.15 -2.79 8.69
N ASP A 3 -19.21 -3.30 9.49
CA ASP A 3 -19.51 -3.71 10.88
C ASP A 3 -20.08 -2.56 11.71
N ALA A 4 -19.51 -1.37 11.58
CA ALA A 4 -19.99 -0.18 12.27
C ALA A 4 -21.39 0.24 11.78
N ALA A 5 -21.71 0.08 10.49
CA ALA A 5 -23.04 0.35 9.96
C ALA A 5 -24.07 -0.62 10.54
N GLU A 6 -23.73 -1.91 10.67
CA GLU A 6 -24.58 -2.89 11.34
C GLU A 6 -24.78 -2.55 12.83
N GLU A 7 -23.69 -2.22 13.55
CA GLU A 7 -23.72 -1.88 14.98
C GLU A 7 -24.64 -0.69 15.27
N VAL A 8 -24.60 0.36 14.44
CA VAL A 8 -25.41 1.57 14.64
C VAL A 8 -26.76 1.52 13.94
N GLY A 9 -27.07 0.44 13.21
CA GLY A 9 -28.31 0.29 12.43
C GLY A 9 -28.42 1.24 11.25
N ALA A 10 -27.28 1.62 10.64
CA ALA A 10 -27.26 2.44 9.44
C ALA A 10 -27.71 1.63 8.21
N ASP A 11 -28.47 2.28 7.32
CA ASP A 11 -28.94 1.74 6.05
C ASP A 11 -28.01 2.08 4.87
N ALA A 12 -26.98 2.88 5.12
CA ALA A 12 -26.03 3.32 4.12
C ALA A 12 -24.61 3.49 4.69
N VAL A 13 -23.62 3.34 3.82
CA VAL A 13 -22.23 3.74 4.04
C VAL A 13 -21.83 4.82 3.04
N SER A 14 -20.94 5.72 3.45
CA SER A 14 -20.39 6.74 2.56
C SER A 14 -18.87 6.72 2.52
N HIS A 15 -18.30 6.95 1.35
CA HIS A 15 -16.85 7.14 1.17
C HIS A 15 -16.54 8.41 0.37
N GLY A 16 -15.35 8.95 0.56
CA GLY A 16 -14.89 10.20 -0.03
C GLY A 16 -14.01 10.04 -1.28
N CYS A 17 -14.05 8.89 -1.95
CA CYS A 17 -13.20 8.64 -3.12
C CYS A 17 -13.65 9.48 -4.31
N THR A 18 -12.70 9.92 -5.13
CA THR A 18 -13.02 10.62 -6.39
C THR A 18 -13.55 9.64 -7.44
N GLY A 19 -14.32 10.16 -8.41
CA GLY A 19 -14.81 9.37 -9.54
C GLY A 19 -13.74 8.91 -10.55
N LYS A 20 -12.47 9.28 -10.37
CA LYS A 20 -11.36 8.95 -11.28
C LYS A 20 -10.33 7.97 -10.70
N GLY A 21 -10.47 7.62 -9.41
CA GLY A 21 -9.55 6.74 -8.71
C GLY A 21 -10.02 5.29 -8.70
N ASN A 22 -9.09 4.37 -8.39
CA ASN A 22 -9.42 2.97 -8.17
C ASN A 22 -10.15 2.75 -6.85
N ASP A 23 -9.93 3.60 -5.84
CA ASP A 23 -10.45 3.37 -4.49
C ASP A 23 -11.97 3.31 -4.45
N GLN A 24 -12.70 4.05 -5.30
CA GLN A 24 -14.15 3.92 -5.38
C GLN A 24 -14.57 2.46 -5.66
N VAL A 25 -13.85 1.79 -6.56
CA VAL A 25 -14.12 0.40 -6.92
C VAL A 25 -13.75 -0.52 -5.76
N ARG A 26 -12.62 -0.26 -5.09
CA ARG A 26 -12.17 -1.05 -3.94
C ARG A 26 -13.14 -1.01 -2.77
N PHE A 27 -13.61 0.19 -2.42
CA PHE A 27 -14.60 0.39 -1.36
C PHE A 27 -15.93 -0.25 -1.72
N GLU A 28 -16.47 0.04 -2.91
CA GLU A 28 -17.80 -0.43 -3.30
C GLU A 28 -17.88 -1.94 -3.47
N LEU A 29 -16.89 -2.56 -4.14
CA LEU A 29 -16.83 -4.03 -4.23
C LEU A 29 -16.78 -4.67 -2.84
N THR A 30 -16.01 -4.08 -1.93
CA THR A 30 -15.92 -4.55 -0.53
C THR A 30 -17.26 -4.42 0.20
N PHE A 31 -17.93 -3.27 0.08
CA PHE A 31 -19.24 -3.06 0.70
C PHE A 31 -20.27 -4.07 0.20
N PHE A 32 -20.33 -4.29 -1.12
CA PHE A 32 -21.27 -5.26 -1.71
C PHE A 32 -20.91 -6.71 -1.38
N ALA A 33 -19.63 -7.05 -1.28
CA ALA A 33 -19.20 -8.39 -0.89
C ALA A 33 -19.56 -8.71 0.57
N LEU A 34 -19.40 -7.73 1.48
CA LEU A 34 -19.66 -7.92 2.90
C LEU A 34 -21.13 -7.77 3.28
N ASN A 35 -21.84 -6.79 2.71
CA ASN A 35 -23.25 -6.56 2.95
C ASN A 35 -23.93 -5.88 1.74
N PRO A 36 -24.51 -6.66 0.80
CA PRO A 36 -25.13 -6.14 -0.42
C PRO A 36 -26.43 -5.37 -0.17
N LYS A 37 -26.94 -5.30 1.07
CA LYS A 37 -28.15 -4.55 1.42
C LYS A 37 -27.86 -3.09 1.78
N LEU A 38 -26.61 -2.74 2.08
CA LEU A 38 -26.23 -1.36 2.39
C LEU A 38 -26.28 -0.51 1.12
N ASN A 39 -26.89 0.67 1.22
CA ASN A 39 -26.76 1.68 0.18
C ASN A 39 -25.34 2.28 0.24
N VAL A 40 -24.80 2.68 -0.91
CA VAL A 40 -23.52 3.39 -0.98
C VAL A 40 -23.75 4.82 -1.46
N VAL A 41 -23.26 5.79 -0.67
CA VAL A 41 -23.30 7.21 -1.00
C VAL A 41 -21.89 7.69 -1.34
N ALA A 42 -21.70 8.18 -2.56
CA ALA A 42 -20.40 8.64 -3.05
C ALA A 42 -20.49 10.11 -3.49
N PRO A 43 -20.37 11.08 -2.56
CA PRO A 43 -20.67 12.48 -2.83
C PRO A 43 -19.93 13.06 -4.04
N TRP A 44 -18.67 12.68 -4.24
CA TRP A 44 -17.85 13.11 -5.38
C TRP A 44 -18.42 12.76 -6.76
N ARG A 45 -19.37 11.83 -6.86
CA ARG A 45 -20.08 11.48 -8.10
C ARG A 45 -21.47 12.12 -8.20
N GLU A 46 -21.99 12.67 -7.11
CA GLU A 46 -23.39 13.07 -7.00
C GLU A 46 -23.56 14.59 -6.85
N TRP A 47 -22.62 15.27 -6.19
CA TRP A 47 -22.74 16.69 -5.87
C TRP A 47 -22.19 17.63 -6.95
N ASP A 48 -22.41 18.93 -6.79
CA ASP A 48 -21.91 19.98 -7.70
C ASP A 48 -20.50 20.51 -7.33
N ILE A 49 -19.85 19.96 -6.29
CA ILE A 49 -18.52 20.40 -5.86
C ILE A 49 -17.46 19.73 -6.74
N THR A 50 -16.88 20.50 -7.66
CA THR A 50 -15.91 20.00 -8.66
C THR A 50 -14.45 20.24 -8.29
N GLY A 51 -14.17 20.98 -7.21
CA GLY A 51 -12.83 21.41 -6.87
C GLY A 51 -12.69 21.89 -5.43
N ARG A 52 -11.44 22.14 -5.03
CA ARG A 52 -11.09 22.52 -3.67
C ARG A 52 -11.66 23.88 -3.27
N GLU A 53 -11.70 24.82 -4.21
CA GLU A 53 -12.24 26.17 -4.01
C GLU A 53 -13.71 26.11 -3.63
N LEU A 54 -14.51 25.37 -4.42
CA LEU A 54 -15.93 25.15 -4.14
C LEU A 54 -16.15 24.39 -2.82
N ALA A 55 -15.29 23.42 -2.49
CA ALA A 55 -15.34 22.73 -1.20
C ALA A 55 -15.08 23.68 -0.02
N ILE A 56 -14.13 24.62 -0.17
CA ILE A 56 -13.85 25.66 0.84
C ILE A 56 -15.03 26.63 0.98
N GLU A 57 -15.63 27.05 -0.13
CA GLU A 57 -16.83 27.90 -0.11
C GLU A 57 -18.01 27.19 0.56
N TYR A 58 -18.24 25.92 0.22
CA TYR A 58 -19.25 25.10 0.86
C TYR A 58 -19.01 24.99 2.36
N ALA A 59 -17.77 24.74 2.78
CA ALA A 59 -17.40 24.68 4.19
C ALA A 59 -17.64 26.02 4.92
N LYS A 60 -17.24 27.15 4.33
CA LYS A 60 -17.51 28.49 4.87
C LYS A 60 -19.01 28.74 5.01
N LYS A 61 -19.79 28.44 3.97
CA LYS A 61 -21.26 28.61 3.97
C LYS A 61 -21.95 27.80 5.07
N HIS A 62 -21.41 26.63 5.40
CA HIS A 62 -21.96 25.73 6.43
C HIS A 62 -21.21 25.82 7.78
N ASN A 63 -20.39 26.85 7.99
CA ASN A 63 -19.62 27.07 9.22
C ASN A 63 -18.73 25.88 9.65
N ILE A 64 -18.22 25.11 8.68
CA ILE A 64 -17.26 24.03 8.90
C ILE A 64 -15.86 24.64 8.92
N SER A 65 -15.17 24.55 10.05
CA SER A 65 -13.79 25.01 10.17
C SER A 65 -12.86 24.09 9.37
N VAL A 66 -12.23 24.62 8.34
CA VAL A 66 -11.23 23.89 7.53
C VAL A 66 -9.89 24.59 7.69
N PRO A 67 -8.83 23.91 8.15
CA PRO A 67 -7.50 24.49 8.17
C PRO A 67 -7.04 24.76 6.73
N VAL A 68 -7.04 26.04 6.33
CA VAL A 68 -6.59 26.46 5.01
C VAL A 68 -5.08 26.67 5.06
N THR A 69 -4.32 25.58 5.06
CA THR A 69 -2.87 25.67 4.82
C THR A 69 -2.60 25.72 3.32
N LYS A 70 -1.58 26.48 2.90
CA LYS A 70 -0.92 26.30 1.60
C LYS A 70 -0.36 24.87 1.61
N LYS A 71 -1.15 23.93 1.09
CA LYS A 71 -0.98 22.50 1.31
C LYS A 71 0.06 21.95 0.34
N SER A 72 0.67 20.83 0.73
CA SER A 72 1.45 19.98 -0.17
C SER A 72 0.75 19.86 -1.53
N ILE A 73 1.53 20.00 -2.59
CA ILE A 73 1.07 19.94 -3.98
C ILE A 73 0.71 18.51 -4.43
N TYR A 74 1.15 17.49 -3.67
CA TYR A 74 0.94 16.09 -4.00
C TYR A 74 -0.33 15.55 -3.34
N SER A 75 -1.06 14.71 -4.07
CA SER A 75 -2.02 13.78 -3.46
C SER A 75 -1.24 12.65 -2.80
N ARG A 76 -1.55 12.32 -1.55
CA ARG A 76 -0.82 11.34 -0.75
C ARG A 76 -1.76 10.44 0.03
N ASP A 77 -1.47 9.15 0.05
CA ASP A 77 -2.05 8.19 0.98
C ASP A 77 -0.93 7.51 1.77
N ARG A 78 -1.05 7.48 3.10
CA ARG A 78 -0.02 6.92 3.99
C ARG A 78 -0.64 5.92 4.94
N ASN A 79 -0.02 4.75 5.00
CA ASN A 79 -0.22 3.77 6.05
C ASN A 79 1.13 3.27 6.56
N LEU A 80 1.13 2.20 7.36
CA LEU A 80 2.37 1.62 7.88
C LEU A 80 3.20 0.94 6.80
N TRP A 81 2.57 0.38 5.76
CA TRP A 81 3.23 -0.37 4.70
C TRP A 81 3.96 0.55 3.71
N HIS A 82 3.29 1.64 3.31
CA HIS A 82 3.83 2.56 2.32
C HIS A 82 3.19 3.95 2.41
N LEU A 83 3.81 4.89 1.69
CA LEU A 83 3.24 6.20 1.35
C LEU A 83 3.26 6.36 -0.17
N SER A 84 2.14 6.77 -0.75
CA SER A 84 2.01 7.10 -2.17
C SER A 84 2.06 8.61 -2.42
N HIS A 85 2.55 8.99 -3.59
CA HIS A 85 2.66 10.36 -4.08
C HIS A 85 2.18 10.42 -5.53
N GLU A 86 1.21 11.30 -5.79
CA GLU A 86 0.65 11.52 -7.11
C GLU A 86 0.36 13.02 -7.33
N SER A 87 -0.04 13.37 -8.56
CA SER A 87 -0.46 14.71 -8.97
C SER A 87 0.67 15.76 -9.12
N ASP A 88 0.28 16.94 -9.59
CA ASP A 88 1.15 18.08 -9.95
C ASP A 88 2.27 17.66 -10.92
N ILE A 89 3.54 17.92 -10.58
CA ILE A 89 4.68 17.66 -11.46
C ILE A 89 4.79 16.19 -11.86
N LEU A 90 4.24 15.26 -11.05
CA LEU A 90 4.33 13.83 -11.30
C LEU A 90 3.44 13.39 -12.47
N GLU A 91 2.40 14.16 -12.82
CA GLU A 91 1.53 13.82 -13.96
C GLU A 91 2.25 13.89 -15.31
N ASP A 92 3.39 14.58 -15.37
CA ASP A 92 4.31 14.52 -16.51
C ASP A 92 5.48 13.58 -16.16
N PRO A 93 5.56 12.38 -16.78
CA PRO A 93 6.65 11.44 -16.56
C PRO A 93 8.04 11.99 -16.93
N ALA A 94 8.13 13.09 -17.67
CA ALA A 94 9.41 13.74 -17.97
C ALA A 94 9.99 14.50 -16.77
N ASN A 95 9.17 14.84 -15.76
CA ASN A 95 9.64 15.52 -14.56
C ASN A 95 10.23 14.53 -13.55
N GLU A 96 11.45 14.75 -13.09
CA GLU A 96 12.02 13.97 -12.00
C GLU A 96 11.30 14.25 -10.66
N PRO A 97 11.05 13.23 -9.81
CA PRO A 97 10.48 13.47 -8.50
C PRO A 97 11.43 14.30 -7.64
N LYS A 98 10.92 15.34 -6.99
CA LYS A 98 11.75 16.20 -6.14
C LYS A 98 12.19 15.47 -4.88
N LYS A 99 13.42 15.72 -4.44
CA LYS A 99 14.01 15.15 -3.22
C LYS A 99 13.15 15.40 -1.96
N ASP A 100 12.53 16.57 -1.85
CA ASP A 100 11.65 16.96 -0.73
C ASP A 100 10.24 16.34 -0.80
N MET A 101 9.94 15.57 -1.84
CA MET A 101 8.69 14.86 -1.98
C MET A 101 8.63 13.64 -1.07
N TYR A 102 9.71 12.86 -1.01
CA TYR A 102 9.85 11.64 -0.22
C TYR A 102 9.72 11.97 1.27
N MET A 103 9.02 11.13 2.04
CA MET A 103 8.79 11.37 3.48
C MET A 103 9.20 10.21 4.39
N MET A 104 9.48 9.03 3.84
CA MET A 104 9.98 7.90 4.63
C MET A 104 11.47 7.64 4.37
N PRO A 105 11.93 7.33 3.14
CA PRO A 105 13.35 7.19 2.86
C PRO A 105 14.05 8.53 2.64
N VAL A 106 15.25 8.65 3.21
CA VAL A 106 16.20 9.71 2.84
C VAL A 106 16.62 9.55 1.39
N ASP A 107 17.23 10.59 0.84
CA ASP A 107 17.81 10.48 -0.48
C ASP A 107 19.01 9.55 -0.47
N PRO A 108 19.22 8.68 -1.48
CA PRO A 108 20.40 7.84 -1.53
C PRO A 108 21.70 8.65 -1.41
N GLU A 109 21.74 9.90 -1.88
CA GLU A 109 22.90 10.80 -1.73
C GLU A 109 23.08 11.35 -0.30
N ASP A 110 22.04 11.28 0.54
CA ASP A 110 22.07 11.68 1.96
C ASP A 110 22.14 10.48 2.91
N ALA A 111 22.12 9.25 2.39
CA ALA A 111 22.21 8.03 3.18
C ALA A 111 23.60 7.91 3.84
N PRO A 112 23.72 7.20 4.98
CA PRO A 112 25.01 6.98 5.62
C PRO A 112 26.00 6.27 4.68
N ASP A 113 27.25 6.74 4.65
CA ASP A 113 28.35 6.06 3.95
C ASP A 113 28.69 4.67 4.55
N GLN A 114 28.17 4.37 5.74
CA GLN A 114 28.36 3.11 6.43
C GLN A 114 27.14 2.22 6.25
N ALA A 115 27.32 1.11 5.53
CA ALA A 115 26.27 0.10 5.39
C ALA A 115 25.86 -0.52 6.73
N GLU A 116 24.60 -0.91 6.82
CA GLU A 116 24.00 -1.58 7.97
C GLU A 116 23.54 -2.99 7.59
N TYR A 117 23.81 -3.96 8.45
CA TYR A 117 23.30 -5.33 8.28
C TYR A 117 22.03 -5.50 9.10
N VAL A 118 21.00 -6.05 8.47
CA VAL A 118 19.75 -6.42 9.12
C VAL A 118 19.50 -7.91 8.96
N GLU A 119 19.29 -8.62 10.07
CA GLU A 119 18.85 -10.01 10.07
C GLU A 119 17.35 -10.07 10.29
N ILE A 120 16.64 -10.84 9.46
CA ILE A 120 15.20 -11.06 9.55
C ILE A 120 14.95 -12.55 9.71
N GLU A 121 14.32 -12.94 10.81
CA GLU A 121 13.85 -14.31 11.02
C GLU A 121 12.44 -14.46 10.45
N ILE A 122 12.22 -15.56 9.74
CA ILE A 122 10.96 -15.91 9.11
C ILE A 122 10.57 -17.31 9.61
N GLU A 123 9.30 -17.46 9.99
CA GLU A 123 8.69 -18.74 10.35
C GLU A 123 7.46 -18.98 9.47
N TRP A 124 7.44 -20.11 8.76
CA TRP A 124 6.33 -20.49 7.88
C TRP A 124 5.99 -19.42 6.83
N GLY A 125 7.00 -18.73 6.32
CA GLY A 125 6.87 -17.61 5.37
C GLY A 125 6.53 -16.25 5.99
N LEU A 126 6.38 -16.16 7.32
CA LEU A 126 6.03 -14.91 8.01
C LEU A 126 7.23 -14.35 8.77
N PRO A 127 7.58 -13.06 8.63
CA PRO A 127 8.64 -12.43 9.41
C PRO A 127 8.22 -12.32 10.89
N VAL A 128 9.10 -12.76 11.80
CA VAL A 128 8.83 -12.81 13.25
C VAL A 128 9.84 -12.03 14.09
N SER A 129 11.03 -11.76 13.57
CA SER A 129 12.07 -11.03 14.30
C SER A 129 12.95 -10.17 13.38
N VAL A 130 13.52 -9.11 13.96
CA VAL A 130 14.53 -8.24 13.33
C VAL A 130 15.71 -8.14 14.29
N ASN A 131 16.92 -8.42 13.81
CA ASN A 131 18.16 -8.40 14.59
C ASN A 131 18.04 -9.20 15.91
N GLY A 132 17.46 -10.40 15.84
CA GLY A 132 17.26 -11.31 16.97
C GLY A 132 16.16 -10.91 17.96
N LYS A 133 15.46 -9.80 17.73
CA LYS A 133 14.36 -9.34 18.58
C LYS A 133 13.02 -9.73 17.96
N ARG A 134 12.26 -10.62 18.62
CA ARG A 134 10.89 -10.94 18.21
C ARG A 134 9.96 -9.75 18.39
N LEU A 135 9.16 -9.48 17.36
CA LEU A 135 8.32 -8.29 17.27
C LEU A 135 6.94 -8.66 16.74
N TRP A 136 5.92 -7.91 17.17
CA TRP A 136 4.63 -7.96 16.49
C TRP A 136 4.76 -7.38 15.08
N PRO A 137 3.95 -7.84 14.09
CA PRO A 137 4.10 -7.44 12.69
C PRO A 137 4.18 -5.92 12.48
N ALA A 138 3.37 -5.14 13.21
CA ALA A 138 3.39 -3.69 13.11
C ALA A 138 4.72 -3.06 13.60
N TYR A 139 5.26 -3.52 14.73
CA TYR A 139 6.55 -3.03 15.22
C TYR A 139 7.71 -3.50 14.34
N LEU A 140 7.64 -4.73 13.84
CA LEU A 140 8.61 -5.27 12.90
C LEU A 140 8.71 -4.38 11.64
N LEU A 141 7.57 -4.09 11.02
CA LEU A 141 7.51 -3.24 9.84
C LEU A 141 7.92 -1.79 10.14
N THR A 142 7.59 -1.28 11.33
CA THR A 142 8.04 0.05 11.78
C THR A 142 9.57 0.11 11.87
N GLU A 143 10.18 -0.88 12.52
CA GLU A 143 11.63 -0.98 12.69
C GLU A 143 12.33 -1.09 11.32
N LEU A 144 11.80 -1.90 10.40
CA LEU A 144 12.33 -2.00 9.03
C LEU A 144 12.12 -0.73 8.20
N ASN A 145 11.02 0.01 8.39
CA ASN A 145 10.81 1.31 7.77
C ASN A 145 11.85 2.34 8.24
N GLU A 146 12.19 2.35 9.53
CA GLU A 146 13.19 3.26 10.09
C GLU A 146 14.61 2.93 9.61
N ILE A 147 14.99 1.65 9.63
CA ILE A 147 16.31 1.22 9.17
C ILE A 147 16.42 1.45 7.65
N GLY A 148 15.50 0.88 6.86
CA GLY A 148 15.52 1.02 5.41
C GLY A 148 15.39 2.46 4.95
N GLY A 149 14.56 3.25 5.61
CA GLY A 149 14.38 4.66 5.29
C GLY A 149 15.66 5.47 5.46
N ARG A 150 16.46 5.18 6.48
CA ARG A 150 17.76 5.84 6.70
C ARG A 150 18.80 5.51 5.62
N HIS A 151 18.68 4.37 4.97
CA HIS A 151 19.56 3.93 3.87
C HIS A 151 18.93 4.16 2.49
N GLY A 152 17.92 5.03 2.38
CA GLY A 152 17.30 5.38 1.09
C GLY A 152 16.54 4.24 0.38
N ILE A 153 16.26 3.14 1.08
CA ILE A 153 15.64 1.94 0.49
C ILE A 153 14.14 2.16 0.25
N GLY A 154 13.65 1.58 -0.84
CA GLY A 154 12.21 1.48 -1.11
C GLY A 154 11.58 2.71 -1.74
N ARG A 155 12.36 3.53 -2.44
CA ARG A 155 11.85 4.54 -3.39
C ARG A 155 11.49 3.88 -4.70
N ILE A 156 10.23 3.98 -5.11
CA ILE A 156 9.71 3.36 -6.34
C ILE A 156 8.99 4.42 -7.17
N ASP A 157 9.44 4.68 -8.40
CA ASP A 157 8.77 5.55 -9.37
C ASP A 157 8.26 4.70 -10.53
N MET A 158 6.94 4.75 -10.81
CA MET A 158 6.34 3.97 -11.87
C MET A 158 5.13 4.62 -12.52
N VAL A 159 4.89 4.22 -13.78
CA VAL A 159 3.62 4.44 -14.47
C VAL A 159 2.80 3.16 -14.39
N GLU A 160 1.64 3.24 -13.77
CA GLU A 160 0.72 2.12 -13.58
C GLU A 160 -0.53 2.21 -14.46
N ASN A 161 -1.22 1.08 -14.64
CA ASN A 161 -2.48 1.01 -15.36
C ASN A 161 -3.63 0.95 -14.36
N ARG A 162 -4.44 2.01 -14.30
CA ARG A 162 -5.63 2.02 -13.45
C ARG A 162 -6.70 1.09 -13.99
N LEU A 163 -7.46 0.51 -13.07
CA LEU A 163 -8.63 -0.30 -13.39
C LEU A 163 -9.65 0.50 -14.21
N VAL A 164 -9.73 1.80 -13.96
CA VAL A 164 -10.64 2.73 -14.67
C VAL A 164 -10.17 3.10 -16.09
N GLY A 165 -9.14 2.44 -16.64
CA GLY A 165 -8.79 2.50 -18.05
C GLY A 165 -7.79 3.59 -18.47
N MET A 166 -7.19 4.29 -17.51
CA MET A 166 -6.14 5.30 -17.75
C MET A 166 -4.82 4.89 -17.11
N LYS A 167 -3.72 5.47 -17.58
CA LYS A 167 -2.43 5.40 -16.90
C LYS A 167 -2.31 6.52 -15.88
N SER A 168 -1.57 6.28 -14.80
CA SER A 168 -1.13 7.31 -13.87
C SER A 168 0.30 7.05 -13.45
N ARG A 169 1.06 8.10 -13.19
CA ARG A 169 2.36 7.98 -12.55
C ARG A 169 2.21 8.12 -11.05
N GLY A 170 2.82 7.20 -10.31
CA GLY A 170 2.86 7.20 -8.85
C GLY A 170 4.28 6.99 -8.38
N VAL A 171 4.66 7.72 -7.32
CA VAL A 171 5.90 7.46 -6.59
C VAL A 171 5.54 6.93 -5.22
N TYR A 172 6.26 5.91 -4.76
CA TYR A 172 5.95 5.18 -3.53
C TYR A 172 7.18 5.08 -2.64
N ASP A 173 6.95 5.34 -1.36
CA ASP A 173 7.88 5.11 -0.27
C ASP A 173 7.48 3.82 0.44
N THR A 174 8.29 2.76 0.35
CA THR A 174 8.00 1.46 1.00
C THR A 174 9.25 0.76 1.56
N PRO A 175 10.06 1.40 2.43
CA PRO A 175 11.36 0.85 2.83
C PRO A 175 11.25 -0.53 3.47
N GLY A 176 10.38 -0.70 4.46
CA GLY A 176 10.19 -1.96 5.15
C GLY A 176 9.56 -3.03 4.25
N GLY A 177 8.60 -2.65 3.40
CA GLY A 177 8.01 -3.56 2.42
C GLY A 177 9.03 -4.08 1.40
N THR A 178 9.94 -3.23 0.91
CA THR A 178 11.03 -3.63 0.00
C THR A 178 11.98 -4.62 0.66
N ILE A 179 12.38 -4.34 1.91
CA ILE A 179 13.27 -5.22 2.67
C ILE A 179 12.62 -6.58 2.92
N LEU A 180 11.34 -6.59 3.35
CA LEU A 180 10.60 -7.84 3.60
C LEU A 180 10.45 -8.68 2.33
N PHE A 181 10.13 -8.05 1.20
CA PHE A 181 10.00 -8.76 -0.07
C PHE A 181 11.32 -9.40 -0.50
N ALA A 182 12.45 -8.69 -0.34
CA ALA A 182 13.77 -9.23 -0.62
C ALA A 182 14.11 -10.41 0.31
N ALA A 183 13.93 -10.25 1.62
CA ALA A 183 14.23 -11.29 2.60
C ALA A 183 13.39 -12.56 2.39
N ALA A 184 12.08 -12.42 2.18
CA ALA A 184 11.21 -13.56 1.92
C ALA A 184 11.64 -14.31 0.65
N ARG A 185 11.94 -13.59 -0.44
CA ARG A 185 12.35 -14.21 -1.70
C ARG A 185 13.66 -14.99 -1.58
N GLU A 186 14.66 -14.45 -0.90
CA GLU A 186 15.94 -15.14 -0.70
C GLU A 186 15.76 -16.42 0.13
N LEU A 187 14.88 -16.42 1.14
CA LEU A 187 14.60 -17.63 1.91
C LEU A 187 13.80 -18.65 1.10
N GLU A 188 12.84 -18.20 0.28
CA GLU A 188 12.09 -19.07 -0.63
C GLU A 188 13.01 -19.78 -1.62
N PHE A 189 14.03 -19.12 -2.15
CA PHE A 189 15.01 -19.74 -3.06
C PHE A 189 15.79 -20.90 -2.42
N LEU A 190 15.88 -20.94 -1.08
CA LEU A 190 16.50 -22.04 -0.35
C LEU A 190 15.50 -23.12 0.10
N THR A 191 14.23 -22.76 0.26
CA THR A 191 13.24 -23.61 0.95
C THR A 191 12.19 -24.20 0.00
N LEU A 192 12.03 -23.65 -1.20
CA LEU A 192 11.09 -24.11 -2.22
C LEU A 192 11.84 -24.72 -3.40
N ASP A 193 11.26 -25.76 -3.99
CA ASP A 193 11.76 -26.33 -5.23
C ASP A 193 11.46 -25.45 -6.45
N ARG A 194 12.14 -25.74 -7.56
CA ARG A 194 12.08 -24.96 -8.80
C ARG A 194 10.66 -24.84 -9.34
N GLU A 195 9.93 -25.96 -9.40
CA GLU A 195 8.57 -26.02 -9.95
C GLU A 195 7.60 -25.23 -9.08
N THR A 196 7.72 -25.34 -7.76
CA THR A 196 6.91 -24.57 -6.81
C THR A 196 7.12 -23.07 -6.98
N ILE A 197 8.37 -22.60 -7.09
CA ILE A 197 8.67 -21.17 -7.31
C ILE A 197 8.03 -20.67 -8.61
N GLN A 198 8.15 -21.42 -9.71
CA GLN A 198 7.58 -21.03 -11.00
C GLN A 198 6.05 -20.87 -10.95
N VAL A 199 5.36 -21.82 -10.30
CA VAL A 199 3.91 -21.75 -10.13
C VAL A 199 3.53 -20.58 -9.22
N LYS A 200 4.20 -20.43 -8.08
CA LYS A 200 3.99 -19.32 -7.15
C LYS A 200 4.11 -17.97 -7.86
N ASP A 201 5.18 -17.75 -8.61
CA ASP A 201 5.44 -16.45 -9.25
C ASP A 201 4.41 -16.14 -10.35
N SER A 202 3.92 -17.16 -11.06
CA SER A 202 2.82 -16.98 -12.02
C SER A 202 1.51 -16.53 -11.33
N LEU A 203 1.23 -17.07 -10.14
CA LEU A 203 0.07 -16.73 -9.34
C LEU A 203 0.24 -15.37 -8.66
N ALA A 204 1.45 -14.98 -8.27
CA ALA A 204 1.73 -13.70 -7.64
C ALA A 204 1.25 -12.51 -8.49
N LEU A 205 1.40 -12.58 -9.82
CA LEU A 205 0.88 -11.56 -10.75
C LEU A 205 -0.64 -11.46 -10.69
N LYS A 206 -1.34 -12.61 -10.69
CA LYS A 206 -2.80 -12.62 -10.58
C LYS A 206 -3.26 -12.12 -9.21
N TYR A 207 -2.52 -12.45 -8.17
CA TYR A 207 -2.81 -12.00 -6.81
C TYR A 207 -2.73 -10.47 -6.72
N ALA A 208 -1.66 -9.89 -7.27
CA ALA A 208 -1.48 -8.45 -7.35
C ALA A 208 -2.62 -7.77 -8.13
N GLU A 209 -3.08 -8.35 -9.24
CA GLU A 209 -4.22 -7.84 -10.00
C GLU A 209 -5.52 -7.83 -9.16
N LEU A 210 -5.82 -8.92 -8.44
CA LEU A 210 -7.02 -9.01 -7.59
C LEU A 210 -6.99 -7.96 -6.47
N VAL A 211 -5.85 -7.83 -5.78
CA VAL A 211 -5.67 -6.83 -4.71
C VAL A 211 -5.80 -5.42 -5.28
N TYR A 212 -5.11 -5.11 -6.38
CA TYR A 212 -5.15 -3.78 -7.00
C TYR A 212 -6.57 -3.39 -7.44
N ALA A 213 -7.34 -4.36 -7.95
CA ALA A 213 -8.72 -4.19 -8.37
C ALA A 213 -9.74 -4.16 -7.23
N GLY A 214 -9.32 -4.32 -5.96
CA GLY A 214 -10.23 -4.32 -4.81
C GLY A 214 -11.04 -5.61 -4.66
N ARG A 215 -10.65 -6.67 -5.35
CA ARG A 215 -11.28 -8.00 -5.31
C ARG A 215 -10.74 -8.82 -4.13
N TRP A 216 -10.64 -8.19 -2.97
CA TRP A 216 -10.11 -8.82 -1.77
C TRP A 216 -11.00 -9.95 -1.29
N PHE A 217 -12.32 -9.78 -1.33
CA PHE A 217 -13.28 -10.78 -0.84
C PHE A 217 -13.66 -11.84 -1.88
N ASP A 218 -12.84 -12.02 -2.92
CA ASP A 218 -13.08 -13.02 -3.93
C ASP A 218 -12.64 -14.42 -3.48
N PRO A 219 -13.44 -15.48 -3.77
CA PRO A 219 -13.05 -16.87 -3.49
C PRO A 219 -11.74 -17.31 -4.16
N LEU A 220 -11.40 -16.73 -5.31
CA LEU A 220 -10.13 -17.00 -5.99
C LEU A 220 -8.95 -16.53 -5.15
N ARG A 221 -9.03 -15.35 -4.52
CA ARG A 221 -7.96 -14.83 -3.65
C ARG A 221 -7.79 -15.74 -2.43
N GLU A 222 -8.88 -16.20 -1.81
CA GLU A 222 -8.83 -17.16 -0.69
C GLU A 222 -8.18 -18.49 -1.08
N SER A 223 -8.49 -18.99 -2.27
CA SER A 223 -7.88 -20.21 -2.80
C SER A 223 -6.37 -20.04 -3.01
N MET A 224 -5.95 -18.85 -3.47
CA MET A 224 -4.54 -18.51 -3.62
C MET A 224 -3.85 -18.38 -2.25
N ASP A 225 -4.49 -17.76 -1.25
CA ASP A 225 -3.96 -17.70 0.12
C ASP A 225 -3.71 -19.10 0.70
N ALA A 226 -4.67 -20.02 0.51
CA ALA A 226 -4.52 -21.39 0.99
C ALA A 226 -3.34 -22.12 0.32
N LEU A 227 -3.13 -21.90 -0.99
CA LEU A 227 -1.94 -22.42 -1.67
C LEU A 227 -0.66 -21.79 -1.13
N MET A 228 -0.62 -20.46 -0.96
CA MET A 228 0.56 -19.75 -0.45
C MET A 228 0.93 -20.22 0.96
N GLN A 229 -0.05 -20.37 1.86
CA GLN A 229 0.17 -20.95 3.19
C GLN A 229 0.77 -22.35 3.12
N LYS A 230 0.30 -23.19 2.19
CA LYS A 230 0.79 -24.56 2.05
C LYS A 230 2.24 -24.60 1.56
N ILE A 231 2.57 -23.82 0.54
CA ILE A 231 3.93 -23.84 -0.02
C ILE A 231 4.96 -23.26 0.95
N THR A 232 4.59 -22.29 1.80
CA THR A 232 5.52 -21.66 2.74
C THR A 232 5.67 -22.38 4.08
N GLU A 233 5.06 -23.56 4.27
CA GLU A 233 5.19 -24.35 5.52
C GLU A 233 6.64 -24.73 5.87
N THR A 234 7.54 -24.78 4.87
CA THR A 234 8.97 -25.07 5.08
C THR A 234 9.85 -23.83 5.03
N THR A 235 9.28 -22.66 4.76
CA THR A 235 10.00 -21.39 4.64
C THR A 235 10.26 -20.81 6.03
N THR A 236 11.17 -21.46 6.76
CA THR A 236 11.60 -21.06 8.11
C THR A 236 13.12 -20.93 8.16
N GLY A 237 13.63 -19.81 8.66
CA GLY A 237 15.05 -19.51 8.73
C GLY A 237 15.33 -18.04 8.96
N SER A 238 16.57 -17.59 8.74
CA SER A 238 16.94 -16.18 8.80
C SER A 238 17.63 -15.73 7.52
N VAL A 239 17.44 -14.46 7.18
CA VAL A 239 18.11 -13.81 6.06
C VAL A 239 18.79 -12.54 6.56
N THR A 240 20.08 -12.40 6.25
CA THR A 240 20.85 -11.20 6.57
C THR A 240 21.07 -10.38 5.30
N LEU A 241 20.56 -9.16 5.29
CA LEU A 241 20.69 -8.22 4.18
C LEU A 241 21.64 -7.08 4.57
N LYS A 242 22.44 -6.62 3.61
CA LYS A 242 23.23 -5.40 3.73
C LYS A 242 22.47 -4.25 3.07
N LEU A 243 22.16 -3.21 3.82
CA LEU A 243 21.48 -2.01 3.36
C LEU A 243 22.53 -0.91 3.13
N TYR A 244 22.54 -0.35 1.92
CA TYR A 244 23.45 0.70 1.46
C TYR A 244 22.91 1.34 0.19
#